data_AF-A0A7V8E7E8-F1
#
_entry.id   AF-A0A7V8E7E8-F1
#
_cell.length_a   1.000
_cell.length_b   1.000
_cell.length_c   1.000
_cell.angle_alpha   90.00
_cell.angle_beta   90.00
_cell.angle_gamma   90.00
#
_symmetry.space_group_name_H-M   'P 1'
#
loop_
_entity.id
_entity.type
_entity.pdbx_description
1 polymer ?
#
loop_
_entity_poly.entity_id
_entity_poly.type
_entity_poly.pdbx_seq_one_letter_code
_entity_poly.pdbx_strand_id
1 'polypeptide(L)'
;MSEKFSVNDGKLVLFIEECEGGWLHVTSPVDPGLTTQARSLKEAFVMAKDALRCLRAADRKLRRHTTIARPTVRSIRKALGISAPPGA
;
A
#
# COMPACT_ATOMS: atom_id res chain seq x y z
N MET A 1 -4.56 17.92 -20.62
CA MET A 1 -3.55 17.17 -19.85
C MET A 1 -3.45 17.86 -18.51
N SER A 2 -3.83 17.18 -17.42
CA SER A 2 -3.66 17.74 -16.08
C SER A 2 -2.18 17.68 -15.72
N GLU A 3 -1.61 18.82 -15.33
CA GLU A 3 -0.21 18.84 -14.90
C GLU A 3 -0.08 18.14 -13.55
N LYS A 4 0.86 17.20 -13.47
CA LYS A 4 1.19 16.50 -12.25
C LYS A 4 2.45 17.09 -11.66
N PHE A 5 2.36 17.63 -10.45
CA PHE A 5 3.49 18.25 -9.78
C PHE A 5 3.77 17.59 -8.44
N SER A 6 5.02 17.68 -7.99
CA SER A 6 5.47 17.14 -6.71
C SER A 6 5.61 18.25 -5.68
N VAL A 7 5.11 18.00 -4.47
CA VAL A 7 5.19 18.93 -3.34
C VAL A 7 5.74 18.20 -2.13
N ASN A 8 6.63 18.87 -1.38
CA ASN A 8 7.30 18.30 -0.22
C ASN A 8 7.22 19.28 0.96
N ASP A 9 6.86 18.80 2.16
CA ASP A 9 6.82 19.58 3.41
C ASP A 9 8.03 19.32 4.35
N GLY A 10 9.08 18.69 3.83
CA GLY A 10 10.25 18.20 4.56
C GLY A 10 10.07 16.83 5.21
N LYS A 11 8.85 16.29 5.26
CA LYS A 11 8.54 14.99 5.89
C LYS A 11 7.78 14.05 4.95
N LEU A 12 6.99 14.60 4.04
CA LEU A 12 6.14 13.87 3.13
C LEU A 12 6.23 14.47 1.74
N VAL A 13 6.41 13.59 0.75
CA VAL A 13 6.34 13.94 -0.67
C VAL A 13 5.00 13.47 -1.20
N LEU A 14 4.27 14.39 -1.84
CA LEU A 14 3.00 14.14 -2.50
C LEU A 14 3.10 14.49 -3.98
N PHE A 15 2.44 13.70 -4.81
CA PHE A 15 2.10 14.08 -6.16
C PHE A 15 0.67 14.59 -6.18
N ILE A 16 0.50 15.77 -6.78
CA ILE A 16 -0.76 16.47 -6.92
C ILE A 16 -1.09 16.55 -8.40
N GLU A 17 -2.35 16.27 -8.71
CA GLU A 17 -2.92 16.45 -10.04
C GLU A 17 -4.27 17.17 -9.90
N GLU A 18 -4.51 18.20 -10.70
CA GLU A 18 -5.82 18.87 -10.72
C GLU A 18 -6.88 17.98 -11.38
N CYS A 19 -8.02 17.90 -10.72
CA CYS A 19 -9.22 17.20 -11.14
C CYS A 19 -10.38 18.19 -11.34
N GLU A 20 -11.44 17.70 -11.96
CA GLU A 20 -12.64 18.50 -12.22
C GLU A 20 -13.22 19.12 -10.93
N GLY A 21 -13.73 20.35 -11.03
CA GLY A 21 -14.39 21.02 -9.90
C GLY A 21 -13.45 21.55 -8.82
N GLY A 22 -12.18 21.78 -9.13
CA GLY A 22 -11.20 22.34 -8.19
C GLY A 22 -10.72 21.35 -7.13
N TRP A 23 -10.87 20.05 -7.40
CA TRP A 23 -10.32 18.99 -6.56
C TRP A 23 -8.88 18.68 -6.97
N LEU A 24 -8.09 18.29 -5.98
CA LEU A 24 -6.74 17.81 -6.13
C LEU A 24 -6.76 16.31 -5.89
N HIS A 25 -6.29 15.54 -6.86
CA HIS A 25 -5.95 14.14 -6.67
C HIS A 25 -4.55 14.04 -6.06
N VAL A 26 -4.45 13.37 -4.91
CA VAL A 26 -3.26 13.36 -4.08
C VAL A 26 -2.76 11.92 -3.91
N THR A 27 -1.54 11.68 -4.37
CA THR A 27 -0.86 10.38 -4.26
C THR A 27 0.54 10.55 -3.67
N SER A 28 1.22 9.46 -3.28
CA SER A 28 2.62 9.52 -2.82
C SER A 28 3.53 8.60 -3.62
N PRO A 29 4.74 9.05 -4.02
CA PRO A 29 5.75 8.16 -4.58
C PRO A 29 6.31 7.15 -3.58
N VAL A 30 6.29 7.47 -2.27
CA VAL A 30 6.89 6.63 -1.22
C VAL A 30 5.93 5.55 -0.75
N ASP A 31 4.65 5.90 -0.65
CA ASP A 31 3.58 5.01 -0.21
C ASP A 31 2.55 4.86 -1.34
N PRO A 32 2.72 3.89 -2.28
CA PRO A 32 1.86 3.76 -3.47
C PRO A 32 0.38 3.50 -3.17
N GLY A 33 0.07 2.96 -1.98
CA GLY A 33 -1.30 2.76 -1.52
C GLY A 33 -1.98 4.04 -1.01
N LEU A 34 -1.25 5.16 -0.94
CA LEU A 34 -1.82 6.44 -0.53
C LEU A 34 -2.56 7.07 -1.71
N THR A 35 -3.87 7.20 -1.58
CA THR A 35 -4.72 7.93 -2.53
C THR A 35 -5.76 8.70 -1.75
N THR A 36 -5.78 10.02 -1.94
CA THR A 36 -6.73 10.93 -1.27
C THR A 36 -7.13 12.07 -2.22
N GLN A 37 -8.13 12.84 -1.82
CA GLN A 37 -8.55 14.05 -2.53
C GLN A 37 -8.66 15.23 -1.56
N ALA A 38 -8.40 16.43 -2.04
CA ALA A 38 -8.49 17.66 -1.26
C ALA A 38 -8.82 18.87 -2.15
N ARG A 39 -9.25 20.00 -1.59
CA ARG A 39 -9.45 21.24 -2.35
C ARG A 39 -8.30 22.23 -2.22
N SER A 40 -7.33 21.95 -1.36
CA SER A 40 -6.14 22.78 -1.17
C SER A 40 -4.92 21.94 -0.83
N LEU A 41 -3.71 22.48 -1.09
CA LEU A 41 -2.46 21.82 -0.74
C LEU A 41 -2.34 21.56 0.77
N LYS A 42 -2.77 22.52 1.59
CA LYS A 42 -2.73 22.37 3.06
C LYS A 42 -3.61 21.19 3.52
N GLU A 43 -4.82 21.11 2.99
CA GLU A 43 -5.74 20.01 3.26
C GLU A 43 -5.20 18.67 2.73
N ALA A 44 -4.58 18.67 1.54
CA ALA A 44 -3.94 17.48 0.97
C ALA A 44 -2.92 16.87 1.94
N PHE A 45 -2.07 17.67 2.57
CA PHE A 45 -1.11 17.18 3.57
C PHE A 45 -1.78 16.64 4.83
N VAL A 46 -2.87 17.25 5.31
CA VAL A 46 -3.61 16.78 6.49
C VAL A 46 -4.26 15.43 6.20
N MET A 47 -4.96 15.32 5.07
CA MET A 47 -5.63 14.10 4.62
C MET A 47 -4.64 12.99 4.33
N ALA A 48 -3.54 13.30 3.63
CA ALA A 48 -2.48 12.34 3.34
C ALA A 48 -1.85 11.77 4.63
N LYS A 49 -1.56 12.62 5.62
CA LYS A 49 -1.00 12.17 6.90
C LYS A 49 -1.96 11.26 7.65
N ASP A 50 -3.26 11.56 7.63
CA ASP A 50 -4.26 10.74 8.27
C ASP A 50 -4.43 9.38 7.58
N ALA A 51 -4.60 9.40 6.26
CA ALA A 51 -4.70 8.20 5.44
C ALA A 51 -3.46 7.30 5.57
N LEU A 52 -2.25 7.86 5.63
CA LEU A 52 -1.02 7.10 5.88
C LEU A 52 -1.02 6.39 7.24
N ARG A 53 -1.55 7.02 8.30
CA ARG A 53 -1.66 6.38 9.62
C ARG A 53 -2.58 5.16 9.54
N CYS A 54 -3.72 5.31 8.86
CA CYS A 54 -4.69 4.24 8.65
C CYS A 54 -4.09 3.11 7.80
N LEU A 55 -3.44 3.44 6.69
CA LEU A 55 -2.80 2.47 5.79
C LEU A 55 -1.74 1.64 6.54
N ARG A 56 -0.84 2.29 7.27
CA ARG A 56 0.18 1.59 8.08
C ARG A 56 -0.43 0.70 9.16
N ALA A 57 -1.54 1.12 9.76
CA ALA A 57 -2.26 0.29 10.72
C ALA A 57 -2.88 -0.94 10.06
N ALA A 58 -3.49 -0.78 8.89
CA ALA A 58 -4.05 -1.86 8.08
C ALA A 58 -2.95 -2.84 7.62
N ASP A 59 -1.82 -2.35 7.11
CA ASP A 59 -0.69 -3.16 6.69
C ASP A 59 -0.13 -4.02 7.83
N ARG A 60 -0.01 -3.44 9.04
CA ARG A 60 0.42 -4.20 10.22
C ARG A 60 -0.58 -5.29 10.58
N LYS A 61 -1.88 -5.02 10.50
CA LYS A 61 -2.91 -6.04 10.75
C LYS A 61 -2.83 -7.13 9.68
N LEU A 62 -2.77 -6.75 8.40
CA LEU A 62 -2.68 -7.69 7.29
C LEU A 62 -1.48 -8.61 7.46
N ARG A 63 -0.28 -8.07 7.70
CA ARG A 63 0.96 -8.86 7.92
C ARG A 63 0.84 -9.87 9.07
N ARG A 64 0.08 -9.56 10.13
CA ARG A 64 -0.17 -10.51 11.22
C ARG A 64 -1.06 -11.67 10.75
N HIS A 65 -2.06 -11.38 9.92
CA HIS A 65 -3.00 -12.38 9.40
C HIS A 65 -2.52 -13.12 8.16
N THR A 66 -1.60 -12.55 7.36
CA THR A 66 -0.97 -13.18 6.19
C THR A 66 0.31 -13.95 6.53
N THR A 67 0.46 -14.38 7.78
CA THR A 67 1.23 -15.60 8.07
C THR A 67 0.42 -16.81 7.57
N ILE A 68 0.02 -16.81 6.30
CA ILE A 68 -0.25 -18.05 5.58
C ILE A 68 1.14 -18.66 5.46
N ALA A 69 1.51 -19.49 6.43
CA ALA A 69 2.71 -20.31 6.34
C ALA A 69 2.63 -20.97 4.97
N ARG A 70 3.52 -20.58 4.04
CA ARG A 70 3.63 -21.28 2.76
C ARG A 70 3.83 -22.74 3.15
N PRO A 71 2.87 -23.63 2.88
CA PRO A 71 3.02 -25.00 3.31
C PRO A 71 4.30 -25.49 2.64
N THR A 72 5.26 -25.92 3.45
CA THR A 72 6.53 -26.43 2.92
C THR A 72 6.21 -27.56 1.96
N VAL A 73 7.03 -27.75 0.92
CA VAL A 73 6.85 -28.84 -0.06
C VAL A 73 6.65 -30.19 0.64
N ARG A 74 7.30 -30.38 1.80
CA ARG A 74 7.13 -31.54 2.67
C ARG A 74 5.72 -31.69 3.25
N SER A 75 5.14 -30.60 3.77
CA SER A 75 3.77 -30.61 4.30
C SER A 75 2.72 -30.84 3.20
N ILE A 76 2.92 -30.28 2.01
CA ILE A 76 2.07 -30.50 0.84
C ILE A 76 2.14 -31.97 0.39
N ARG A 77 3.35 -32.52 0.23
CA ARG A 77 3.53 -33.94 -0.16
C ARG A 77 2.90 -34.90 0.83
N LYS A 78 3.03 -34.62 2.15
CA LYS A 78 2.39 -35.43 3.20
C LYS A 78 0.86 -35.37 3.10
N ALA A 79 0.28 -34.19 2.89
CA ALA A 79 -1.17 -34.02 2.72
C ALA A 79 -1.71 -34.69 1.46
N LEU A 80 -0.92 -34.74 0.39
CA LEU A 80 -1.26 -35.41 -0.87
C LEU A 80 -0.96 -36.92 -0.88
N GLY A 81 -0.50 -37.49 0.24
CA GLY A 81 -0.17 -38.92 0.32
C GLY A 81 1.03 -39.35 -0.54
N ILE A 82 1.85 -38.40 -1.01
CA ILE A 82 3.00 -38.67 -1.86
C ILE A 82 4.17 -39.09 -0.95
N SER A 83 4.38 -40.39 -0.81
CA SER A 83 5.59 -40.93 -0.15
C SER A 83 6.83 -40.67 -1.00
N ALA A 84 7.99 -40.52 -0.35
CA ALA A 84 9.26 -40.24 -1.03
C ALA A 84 9.56 -41.32 -2.10
N PRO A 85 10.22 -40.96 -3.21
CA PRO A 85 10.61 -41.94 -4.21
C PRO A 85 11.50 -43.01 -3.54
N PRO A 86 11.28 -44.31 -3.82
CA PRO A 86 12.13 -45.36 -3.30
C PRO A 86 13.51 -45.24 -3.95
N GLY A 87 14.56 -45.15 -3.14
CA GLY A 87 15.96 -45.18 -3.58
C GLY A 87 16.75 -43.91 -3.23
N ALA A 88 17.37 -43.94 -2.05
CA ALA A 88 18.61 -43.25 -1.75
C ALA A 88 19.67 -44.32 -1.50
#